data_AF-A0A1H6ZZ41-F1
#
_entry.id   AF-A0A1H6ZZ41-F1
#
_cell.length_a   1.000
_cell.length_b   1.000
_cell.length_c   1.000
_cell.angle_alpha   90.00
_cell.angle_beta   90.00
_cell.angle_gamma   90.00
#
_symmetry.space_group_name_H-M   'P 1'
#
loop_
_entity.id
_entity.type
_entity.pdbx_description
1 polymer ?
#
loop_
_entity_poly.entity_id
_entity_poly.type
_entity_poly.pdbx_seq_one_letter_code
_entity_poly.pdbx_strand_id
1 'polypeptide(L)'
;MNNKNDSSHPGSLAFALPLAFAGLLPGAPVLAGFLEDGRGTLTLRNFYIHRNFVEDSATRSKAEEWTQSFILDLQSGYTEGPVGFGIDMLGLWSVKLDGGRGT
;
A
#
# COMPACT_ATOMS: atom_id res chain seq x y z
N MET A 1 23.16 -67.59 -2.94
CA MET A 1 21.80 -67.08 -3.16
C MET A 1 21.68 -65.70 -2.54
N ASN A 2 21.31 -64.72 -3.35
CA ASN A 2 20.44 -63.54 -3.15
C ASN A 2 20.17 -63.08 -1.70
N ASN A 3 20.16 -61.79 -1.37
CA ASN A 3 19.23 -60.80 -1.93
C ASN A 3 19.68 -59.38 -1.52
N LYS A 4 20.02 -58.53 -2.49
CA LYS A 4 19.35 -57.26 -2.88
C LYS A 4 18.95 -56.29 -1.76
N ASN A 5 19.48 -55.08 -1.92
CA ASN A 5 18.83 -53.78 -1.80
C ASN A 5 18.47 -53.30 -0.38
N ASP A 6 19.29 -52.39 0.14
CA ASP A 6 18.75 -51.22 0.85
C ASP A 6 19.41 -49.95 0.28
N SER A 7 18.56 -49.13 -0.31
CA SER A 7 18.87 -47.84 -0.90
C SER A 7 18.05 -46.81 -0.13
N SER A 8 18.69 -46.04 0.75
CA SER A 8 18.09 -44.81 1.27
C SER A 8 19.11 -43.94 2.00
N HIS A 9 19.76 -43.02 1.28
CA HIS A 9 20.34 -41.83 1.92
C HIS A 9 20.14 -40.58 1.05
N PRO A 10 20.00 -39.42 1.70
CA PRO A 10 18.96 -38.44 1.43
C PRO A 10 19.34 -37.41 0.37
N GLY A 11 18.32 -36.71 -0.14
CA GLY A 11 18.41 -35.74 -1.21
C GLY A 11 19.48 -34.68 -1.01
N SER A 12 20.32 -34.53 -2.04
CA SER A 12 21.21 -33.39 -2.17
C SER A 12 20.61 -32.45 -3.21
N LEU A 13 19.70 -31.58 -2.77
CA LEU A 13 19.24 -30.42 -3.53
C LEU A 13 20.41 -29.43 -3.58
N ALA A 14 21.26 -29.57 -4.60
CA ALA A 14 22.24 -28.56 -4.94
C ALA A 14 21.53 -27.38 -5.62
N PHE A 15 21.07 -26.41 -4.83
CA PHE A 15 20.73 -25.07 -5.31
C PHE A 15 21.54 -24.06 -4.50
N ALA A 16 22.80 -23.88 -4.90
CA ALA A 16 23.68 -22.87 -4.33
C ALA A 16 23.90 -21.77 -5.38
N LEU A 17 23.12 -20.70 -5.26
CA LEU A 17 23.53 -19.38 -5.73
C LEU A 17 23.34 -18.40 -4.58
N PRO A 18 24.36 -18.15 -3.73
CA PRO A 18 24.29 -17.01 -2.85
C PRO A 18 24.44 -15.79 -3.76
N LEU A 19 23.33 -15.11 -4.09
CA LEU A 19 23.43 -13.71 -4.50
C LEU A 19 24.04 -12.97 -3.31
N ALA A 20 25.35 -12.75 -3.39
CA ALA A 20 26.08 -11.88 -2.49
C ALA A 20 25.52 -10.46 -2.65
N PHE A 21 24.50 -10.12 -1.87
CA PHE A 21 24.04 -8.75 -1.69
C PHE A 21 24.97 -8.05 -0.67
N ALA A 22 26.26 -7.99 -1.00
CA ALA A 22 27.29 -7.39 -0.18
C ALA A 22 28.06 -6.39 -1.04
N GLY A 23 27.44 -5.24 -1.29
CA GLY A 23 28.09 -4.22 -2.13
C GLY A 23 27.22 -3.05 -2.56
N LEU A 24 26.43 -2.46 -1.67
CA LEU A 24 26.02 -1.06 -1.84
C LEU A 24 25.65 -0.46 -0.49
N LEU A 25 26.63 0.11 0.21
CA LEU A 25 26.34 1.19 1.15
C LEU A 25 26.08 2.43 0.26
N PRO A 26 24.84 2.94 0.16
CA PRO A 26 24.54 4.05 -0.74
C PRO A 26 25.04 5.35 -0.11
N GLY A 27 26.27 5.72 -0.44
CA GLY A 27 26.87 6.97 0.01
C GLY A 27 26.50 8.12 -0.90
N ALA A 28 25.37 8.78 -0.63
CA ALA A 28 24.95 10.13 -1.08
C ALA A 28 24.23 10.36 -2.44
N PRO A 29 24.62 9.87 -3.64
CA PRO A 29 23.94 10.26 -4.88
C PRO A 29 22.62 9.50 -5.12
N VAL A 30 22.46 8.31 -4.54
CA VAL A 30 21.26 7.47 -4.70
C VAL A 30 19.98 8.11 -4.11
N LEU A 31 20.14 9.00 -3.12
CA LEU A 31 19.05 9.68 -2.42
C LEU A 31 18.60 10.98 -3.10
N ALA A 32 19.40 11.54 -4.00
CA ALA A 32 19.12 12.82 -4.66
C ALA A 32 17.82 12.71 -5.46
N GLY A 33 17.78 11.88 -6.51
CA GLY A 33 16.55 11.63 -7.28
C GLY A 33 15.38 11.07 -6.46
N PHE A 34 15.65 10.27 -5.41
CA PHE A 34 14.60 9.70 -4.55
C PHE A 34 13.82 10.77 -3.76
N LEU A 35 14.50 11.81 -3.29
CA LEU A 35 13.89 12.90 -2.52
C LEU A 35 13.53 14.12 -3.38
N GLU A 36 14.38 14.46 -4.36
CA GLU A 36 14.20 15.65 -5.22
C GLU A 36 13.00 15.51 -6.15
N ASP A 37 12.78 14.31 -6.71
CA ASP A 37 11.61 14.04 -7.56
C ASP A 37 10.39 13.57 -6.75
N GLY A 38 10.51 13.53 -5.43
CA GLY A 38 9.42 13.18 -4.53
C GLY A 38 8.29 14.21 -4.54
N ARG A 39 7.05 13.74 -4.50
CA ARG A 39 5.85 14.57 -4.43
C ARG A 39 4.97 14.16 -3.26
N GLY A 40 4.44 15.16 -2.56
CA GLY A 40 3.45 14.95 -1.51
C GLY A 40 2.25 15.88 -1.67
N THR A 41 1.06 15.34 -1.51
CA THR A 41 -0.19 16.10 -1.48
C THR A 41 -0.98 15.74 -0.22
N LEU A 42 -1.39 16.75 0.55
CA LEU A 42 -2.38 16.59 1.61
C LEU A 42 -3.69 17.24 1.17
N THR A 43 -4.69 16.41 0.87
CA THR A 43 -6.03 16.88 0.52
C THR A 43 -6.91 16.91 1.76
N LEU A 44 -7.34 18.12 2.12
CA LEU A 44 -8.38 18.35 3.12
C LEU A 44 -9.73 18.36 2.41
N ARG A 45 -10.51 17.30 2.58
CA ARG A 45 -11.83 17.16 1.95
C ARG A 45 -12.92 17.30 2.99
N ASN A 46 -13.64 18.42 2.96
CA ASN A 46 -14.91 18.56 3.64
C ASN A 46 -16.03 18.08 2.71
N PHE A 47 -16.83 17.11 3.12
CA PHE A 47 -17.85 16.51 2.25
C PHE A 47 -19.17 16.29 2.98
N TYR A 48 -20.23 16.92 2.46
CA TYR A 48 -21.60 16.81 2.94
C TYR A 48 -22.45 16.10 1.88
N ILE A 49 -23.21 15.09 2.28
CA ILE A 49 -24.18 14.41 1.43
C ILE A 49 -25.56 14.41 2.08
N HIS A 50 -26.57 14.69 1.26
CA HIS A 50 -27.98 14.60 1.62
C HIS A 50 -28.73 13.91 0.49
N ARG A 51 -29.41 12.81 0.80
CA ARG A 51 -30.23 12.03 -0.12
C ARG A 51 -31.59 11.79 0.50
N ASN A 52 -32.64 12.15 -0.23
CA ASN A 52 -34.03 11.87 0.14
C ASN A 52 -34.52 10.62 -0.59
N PHE A 53 -35.18 9.70 0.11
CA PHE A 53 -35.81 8.51 -0.50
C PHE A 53 -37.31 8.77 -0.65
N VAL A 54 -37.82 8.64 -1.88
CA VAL A 54 -39.20 9.03 -2.22
C VAL A 54 -40.11 7.82 -2.45
N GLU A 55 -39.57 6.61 -2.30
CA GLU A 55 -40.27 5.36 -2.60
C GLU A 55 -41.01 4.83 -1.37
N ASP A 56 -42.27 4.40 -1.54
CA ASP A 56 -43.13 3.92 -0.43
C ASP A 56 -42.59 2.67 0.28
N SER A 57 -41.71 1.91 -0.38
CA SER A 57 -41.05 0.72 0.18
C SER A 57 -39.69 1.01 0.83
N ALA A 58 -39.23 2.26 0.85
CA ALA A 58 -37.91 2.61 1.35
C ALA A 58 -37.79 2.39 2.86
N THR A 59 -36.78 1.63 3.27
CA THR A 59 -36.52 1.31 4.70
C THR A 59 -36.01 2.52 5.51
N ARG A 60 -35.61 3.60 4.83
CA ARG A 60 -35.11 4.86 5.41
C ARG A 60 -35.68 6.02 4.61
N SER A 61 -36.05 7.10 5.28
CA SER A 61 -36.65 8.29 4.61
C SER A 61 -35.58 9.21 4.03
N LYS A 62 -34.41 9.29 4.66
CA LYS A 62 -33.27 10.09 4.20
C LYS A 62 -31.94 9.40 4.47
N ALA A 63 -30.87 9.88 3.85
CA ALA A 63 -29.48 9.59 4.18
C ALA A 63 -28.70 10.91 4.19
N GLU A 64 -28.14 11.25 5.34
CA GLU A 64 -27.41 12.49 5.54
C GLU A 64 -26.14 12.22 6.32
N GLU A 65 -25.02 12.71 5.82
CA GLU A 65 -23.72 12.51 6.42
C GLU A 65 -22.79 13.68 6.11
N TRP A 66 -22.01 14.07 7.10
CA TRP A 66 -20.98 15.09 6.98
C TRP A 66 -19.66 14.55 7.51
N THR A 67 -18.65 14.60 6.66
CA THR A 67 -17.31 14.11 6.97
C THR A 67 -16.25 15.15 6.69
N GLN A 68 -15.21 15.12 7.52
CA GLN A 68 -13.93 15.76 7.24
C GLN A 68 -12.90 14.67 7.01
N SER A 69 -12.36 14.63 5.80
CA SER A 69 -11.35 13.66 5.39
C SER A 69 -9.99 14.32 5.17
N PHE A 70 -8.95 13.58 5.55
CA PHE A 70 -7.54 13.89 5.33
C PHE A 70 -6.98 12.78 4.45
N ILE A 71 -6.62 13.14 3.22
CA ILE A 71 -6.06 12.22 2.24
C ILE A 71 -4.61 12.65 2.01
N LEU A 72 -3.69 11.84 2.52
CA LEU A 72 -2.26 12.01 2.35
C LEU A 72 -1.79 11.12 1.22
N ASP A 73 -1.21 11.70 0.19
CA ASP A 73 -0.64 11.01 -0.95
C ASP A 73 0.83 11.41 -1.07
N LEU A 74 1.73 10.46 -0.82
CA LEU A 74 3.17 10.64 -0.88
C LEU A 74 3.75 9.67 -1.90
N GLN A 75 4.56 10.17 -2.81
CA GLN A 75 5.28 9.41 -3.81
C GLN A 75 6.73 9.85 -3.77
N SER A 76 7.65 8.90 -3.59
CA SER A 76 9.08 9.21 -3.74
C SER A 76 9.43 9.34 -5.21
N GLY A 77 10.56 9.99 -5.48
CA GLY A 77 11.24 9.80 -6.76
C GLY A 77 11.85 8.40 -6.86
N TYR A 78 12.49 8.11 -7.99
CA TYR A 78 13.23 6.86 -8.15
C TYR A 78 14.71 7.08 -7.79
N THR A 79 15.32 6.08 -7.15
CA THR A 79 16.76 6.10 -6.91
C THR A 79 17.54 6.11 -8.23
N GLU A 80 18.67 6.81 -8.26
CA GLU A 80 19.55 6.82 -9.43
C GLU A 80 20.22 5.46 -9.67
N GLY A 81 20.24 5.03 -10.93
CA GLY A 81 20.95 3.83 -11.36
C GLY A 81 20.27 3.13 -12.53
N PRO A 82 20.86 2.02 -13.03
CA PRO A 82 20.28 1.23 -14.12
C PRO A 82 18.89 0.66 -13.81
N VAL A 83 18.57 0.51 -12.52
CA VAL A 83 17.25 0.16 -12.00
C VAL A 83 16.93 1.11 -10.86
N GLY A 84 15.86 1.89 -11.02
CA GLY A 84 15.39 2.83 -10.01
C GLY A 84 14.36 2.20 -9.08
N PHE A 85 14.45 2.52 -7.80
CA PHE A 85 13.50 2.10 -6.77
C PHE A 85 12.76 3.31 -6.22
N GLY A 86 11.44 3.20 -6.07
CA GLY A 86 10.56 4.21 -5.50
C GLY A 86 9.63 3.58 -4.46
N ILE A 87 9.05 4.40 -3.60
CA ILE A 87 8.07 4.03 -2.58
C ILE A 87 6.93 5.04 -2.63
N ASP A 88 5.70 4.51 -2.68
CA ASP A 88 4.47 5.30 -2.59
C ASP A 88 3.72 4.96 -1.30
N MET A 89 3.07 5.96 -0.72
CA MET A 89 2.27 5.84 0.50
C MET A 89 0.97 6.63 0.36
N LEU A 90 -0.15 5.95 0.56
CA LEU A 90 -1.48 6.54 0.61
C LEU A 90 -2.06 6.40 2.03
N GLY A 91 -2.25 7.53 2.70
CA GLY A 91 -2.90 7.65 4.00
C GLY A 91 -4.32 8.18 3.85
N LEU A 92 -5.30 7.44 4.34
CA LEU A 92 -6.71 7.83 4.30
C LEU A 92 -7.24 7.90 5.73
N TRP A 93 -7.67 9.08 6.15
CA TRP A 93 -8.33 9.25 7.43
C TRP A 93 -9.58 10.11 7.27
N SER A 94 -10.66 9.75 7.95
CA SER A 94 -11.91 10.48 7.89
C SER A 94 -12.56 10.50 9.26
N VAL A 95 -13.04 11.68 9.64
CA VAL A 95 -13.78 11.92 10.88
C VAL A 95 -15.21 12.28 10.50
N LYS A 96 -16.16 11.54 11.07
CA LYS A 96 -17.58 11.88 10.96
C LYS A 96 -17.87 13.09 11.84
N LEU A 97 -18.30 14.17 11.22
CA LEU A 97 -18.74 15.38 11.91
C LEU A 97 -20.22 15.27 12.29
N ASP A 98 -21.04 14.79 11.35
CA ASP A 98 -22.45 14.52 11.57
C ASP A 98 -22.93 13.35 10.69
N GLY A 99 -23.99 12.68 11.11
CA GLY A 99 -24.54 11.52 10.43
C GLY A 99 -24.89 10.43 11.43
N GLY A 100 -26.18 10.27 11.71
CA GLY A 100 -26.67 9.21 12.58
C GLY A 100 -28.08 9.41 13.14
N ARG A 101 -28.81 8.28 13.18
CA ARG A 101 -30.10 8.00 13.86
C ARG A 101 -31.38 8.68 13.32
N GLY A 102 -31.55 8.84 12.01
CA GLY A 102 -32.85 9.30 11.49
C GLY A 102 -32.86 9.81 10.06
N THR A 103 -32.02 9.32 9.15
CA THR A 103 -32.35 8.12 8.36
C THR A 103 -33.55 7.30 8.82
#